data_AF-A0A0G4HR09-F1
#
_entry.id   AF-A0A0G4HR09-F1
#
_cell.length_a   1.000
_cell.length_b   1.000
_cell.length_c   1.000
_cell.angle_alpha   90.00
_cell.angle_beta   90.00
_cell.angle_gamma   90.00
#
_symmetry.space_group_name_H-M   'P 1'
#
loop_
_entity.id
_entity.type
_entity.pdbx_description
1 polymer ?
#
loop_
_entity_poly.entity_id
_entity_poly.type
_entity_poly.pdbx_seq_one_letter_code
_entity_poly.pdbx_strand_id
1 'polypeptide(L)'
;MIESLLSHSRLQQKKMALSLSVLTALVVLCLSCVAAAGYEVFGLGDFHGDESFFYQSLLTTGKFTLDKKAEIQWKEGAKEEDFEIVLTGDYVDRGERGLTIIETLMRLQRGWEDKLIPMLGNHEEFILLLSPDRNAGVSADKDDWPLRERTKGALGVGKTAEVVAWLRERPVVFVSKSGVLFAHGGLSPAIADKALARACENRSFDTLEKRQKGAISIINRVANAHYERMFDCGMDYVIQAAGDDGMQEITQLSDKLKKKRMEWVAASDEGDESKEEELEDQIDELEERLQEAAVAWILQRDDLALRTMLARAKMTCPSKPWPLATNGKDHYQSHANGVTWWRGLGRLPKRLKENKSQKFVFRGMDRELEKTCGEVKSVNEKLGLKGQAVGHTTWDWMIDLCFGQGAGPAVSLDVSPKECTKRGKMNDSDEACGFKKDTFDKHLDNHESTSMQTKNFAAQSFHWREGGAPERCLLQPYAQIDWDQIENGARLDDDFEIETSKPVAIECFPLISVQELVEAL
;
A
#
# COMPACT_ATOMS: atom_id res chain seq x y z
N MET A 1 41.50 -70.12 10.72
CA MET A 1 41.02 -69.49 9.46
C MET A 1 39.58 -68.98 9.59
N ILE A 2 38.64 -69.79 10.10
CA ILE A 2 37.22 -69.41 10.28
C ILE A 2 37.03 -68.25 11.29
N GLU A 3 37.77 -68.23 12.41
CA GLU A 3 37.70 -67.12 13.37
C GLU A 3 38.20 -65.77 12.80
N SER A 4 39.18 -65.81 11.89
CA SER A 4 39.68 -64.61 11.22
C SER A 4 38.62 -64.00 10.29
N LEU A 5 37.91 -64.85 9.54
CA LEU A 5 36.81 -64.45 8.66
C LEU A 5 35.61 -63.88 9.44
N LEU A 6 35.29 -64.47 10.60
CA LEU A 6 34.22 -63.96 11.48
C LEU A 6 34.59 -62.62 12.13
N SER A 7 35.87 -62.37 12.44
CA SER A 7 36.33 -61.08 12.97
C SER A 7 36.23 -59.96 11.94
N HIS A 8 36.56 -60.24 10.67
CA HIS A 8 36.48 -59.27 9.58
C HIS A 8 35.04 -58.89 9.24
N SER A 9 34.11 -59.86 9.25
CA SER A 9 32.68 -59.62 9.03
C SER A 9 32.07 -58.72 10.12
N ARG A 10 32.38 -58.97 11.40
CA ARG A 10 31.90 -58.14 12.51
C ARG A 10 32.47 -56.72 12.47
N LEU A 11 33.70 -56.55 12.00
CA LEU A 11 34.32 -55.23 11.86
C LEU A 11 33.68 -54.43 10.70
N GLN A 12 33.34 -55.10 9.59
CA GLN A 12 32.62 -54.47 8.47
C GLN A 12 31.17 -54.08 8.85
N GLN A 13 30.45 -54.95 9.56
CA GLN A 13 29.11 -54.63 10.05
C GLN A 13 29.11 -53.44 11.04
N LYS A 14 30.11 -53.35 11.93
CA LYS A 14 30.27 -52.19 12.82
C LYS A 14 30.58 -50.90 12.07
N LYS A 15 31.40 -50.96 11.01
CA LYS A 15 31.69 -49.80 10.15
C LYS A 15 30.46 -49.33 9.38
N MET A 16 29.65 -50.24 8.85
CA MET A 16 28.39 -49.89 8.18
C MET A 16 27.36 -49.31 9.14
N ALA A 17 27.17 -49.89 10.32
CA ALA A 17 26.24 -49.36 11.32
C ALA A 17 26.65 -47.96 11.83
N LEU A 18 27.95 -47.73 12.00
CA LEU A 18 28.47 -46.41 12.38
C LEU A 18 28.29 -45.39 11.24
N SER A 19 28.54 -45.79 9.98
CA SER A 19 28.34 -44.94 8.80
C SER A 19 26.88 -44.57 8.60
N LEU A 20 25.96 -45.51 8.81
CA LEU A 20 24.52 -45.25 8.70
C LEU A 20 24.05 -44.32 9.81
N SER A 21 24.50 -44.53 11.06
CA SER A 21 24.16 -43.67 12.20
C SER A 21 24.70 -42.25 12.04
N VAL A 22 25.92 -42.09 11.49
CA VAL A 22 26.51 -40.78 11.19
C VAL A 22 25.77 -40.09 10.04
N LEU A 23 25.37 -40.83 9.00
CA LEU A 23 24.59 -40.27 7.89
C LEU A 23 23.18 -39.86 8.35
N THR A 24 22.51 -40.68 9.18
CA THR A 24 21.21 -40.32 9.76
C THR A 24 21.32 -39.14 10.72
N ALA A 25 22.38 -39.07 11.54
CA ALA A 25 22.63 -37.91 12.41
C ALA A 25 22.97 -36.65 11.61
N LEU A 26 23.71 -36.74 10.49
CA LEU A 26 23.98 -35.63 9.57
C LEU A 26 22.72 -35.20 8.82
N VAL A 27 21.85 -36.12 8.41
CA VAL A 27 20.56 -35.80 7.78
C VAL A 27 19.62 -35.15 8.80
N VAL A 28 19.57 -35.64 10.04
CA VAL A 28 18.77 -35.05 11.12
C VAL A 28 19.35 -33.69 11.56
N LEU A 29 20.68 -33.51 11.65
CA LEU A 29 21.29 -32.20 11.92
C LEU A 29 21.11 -31.22 10.74
N CYS A 30 21.19 -31.68 9.49
CA CYS A 30 20.92 -30.83 8.32
C CYS A 30 19.44 -30.43 8.24
N LEU A 31 18.50 -31.33 8.61
CA LEU A 31 17.08 -31.01 8.73
C LEU A 31 16.78 -30.07 9.90
N SER A 32 17.62 -30.06 10.95
CA SER A 32 17.51 -29.15 12.09
C SER A 32 18.17 -27.79 11.87
N CYS A 33 18.98 -27.65 10.81
CA CYS A 33 19.58 -26.40 10.35
C CYS A 33 18.75 -25.72 9.25
N VAL A 34 17.50 -26.14 9.05
CA VAL A 34 16.47 -25.18 8.64
C VAL A 34 16.34 -24.23 9.82
N ALA A 35 17.25 -23.26 9.89
CA ALA A 35 17.14 -22.11 10.77
C ALA A 35 15.70 -21.68 10.66
N ALA A 36 14.94 -21.77 11.76
CA ALA A 36 13.53 -21.39 11.77
C ALA A 36 13.48 -20.05 11.06
N ALA A 37 12.91 -20.05 9.85
CA ALA A 37 12.93 -18.87 9.00
C ALA A 37 12.25 -17.79 9.84
N GLY A 38 13.06 -16.83 10.31
CA GLY A 38 12.57 -15.81 11.21
C GLY A 38 11.46 -15.04 10.52
N TYR A 39 10.55 -14.47 11.31
CA TYR A 39 9.50 -13.64 10.74
C TYR A 39 10.10 -12.49 9.91
N GLU A 40 9.58 -12.30 8.69
CA GLU A 40 10.00 -11.25 7.75
C GLU A 40 8.87 -10.24 7.53
N VAL A 41 9.19 -8.95 7.41
CA VAL A 41 8.23 -7.95 6.93
C VAL A 41 8.77 -7.22 5.71
N PHE A 42 7.92 -7.05 4.71
CA PHE A 42 8.19 -6.30 3.50
C PHE A 42 7.30 -5.06 3.44
N GLY A 43 7.87 -3.93 2.97
CA GLY A 43 7.15 -2.67 2.80
C GLY A 43 7.27 -2.15 1.37
N LEU A 44 6.15 -1.79 0.75
CA LEU A 44 6.09 -1.21 -0.59
C LEU A 44 5.41 0.16 -0.57
N GLY A 45 5.98 1.13 -1.27
CA GLY A 45 5.52 2.52 -1.33
C GLY A 45 4.50 2.81 -2.45
N ASP A 46 4.49 4.07 -2.90
CA ASP A 46 3.55 4.61 -3.89
C ASP A 46 3.77 4.00 -5.30
N PHE A 47 2.69 3.59 -5.98
CA PHE A 47 2.75 3.03 -7.34
C PHE A 47 2.20 3.98 -8.39
N HIS A 48 1.19 4.78 -8.03
CA HIS A 48 0.57 5.78 -8.90
C HIS A 48 0.26 5.28 -10.31
N GLY A 49 -0.48 4.19 -10.42
CA GLY A 49 -0.94 3.64 -11.69
C GLY A 49 0.16 3.08 -12.61
N ASP A 50 1.38 2.87 -12.10
CA ASP A 50 2.46 2.17 -12.79
C ASP A 50 2.42 0.66 -12.47
N GLU A 51 1.74 -0.10 -13.32
CA GLU A 51 1.59 -1.55 -13.17
C GLU A 51 2.93 -2.29 -13.26
N SER A 52 3.85 -1.82 -14.12
CA SER A 52 5.15 -2.47 -14.27
C SER A 52 5.99 -2.32 -13.00
N PHE A 53 6.06 -1.09 -12.47
CA PHE A 53 6.75 -0.82 -11.21
C PHE A 53 6.09 -1.58 -10.04
N PHE A 54 4.76 -1.71 -10.04
CA PHE A 54 4.02 -2.50 -9.06
C PHE A 54 4.42 -3.99 -9.10
N TYR A 55 4.40 -4.64 -10.25
CA TYR A 55 4.77 -6.05 -10.37
C TYR A 55 6.24 -6.29 -10.01
N GLN A 56 7.14 -5.44 -10.49
CA GLN A 56 8.55 -5.56 -10.15
C GLN A 56 8.74 -5.42 -8.63
N SER A 57 8.08 -4.46 -7.98
CA SER A 57 8.16 -4.28 -6.53
C SER A 57 7.65 -5.51 -5.77
N LEU A 58 6.56 -6.13 -6.21
CA LEU A 58 6.09 -7.40 -5.63
C LEU A 58 7.14 -8.51 -5.79
N LEU A 59 7.74 -8.65 -6.99
CA LEU A 59 8.77 -9.66 -7.24
C LEU A 59 10.01 -9.47 -6.34
N THR A 60 10.38 -8.23 -5.96
CA THR A 60 11.52 -7.97 -5.06
C THR A 60 11.38 -8.61 -3.68
N THR A 61 10.16 -8.98 -3.28
CA THR A 61 9.91 -9.64 -1.98
C THR A 61 10.29 -11.13 -2.01
N GLY A 62 10.46 -11.71 -3.21
CA GLY A 62 10.69 -13.15 -3.38
C GLY A 62 9.48 -14.03 -3.06
N LYS A 63 8.32 -13.43 -2.75
CA LYS A 63 7.07 -14.15 -2.42
C LYS A 63 6.11 -14.30 -3.60
N PHE A 64 6.45 -13.68 -4.74
CA PHE A 64 5.65 -13.73 -5.96
C PHE A 64 6.45 -14.27 -7.14
N THR A 65 5.73 -14.74 -8.16
CA THR A 65 6.23 -15.16 -9.47
C THR A 65 5.26 -14.70 -10.56
N LEU A 66 5.69 -14.71 -11.81
CA LEU A 66 4.79 -14.56 -12.96
C LEU A 66 4.38 -15.94 -13.47
N ASP A 67 3.11 -16.09 -13.85
CA ASP A 67 2.65 -17.29 -14.54
C ASP A 67 2.88 -17.22 -16.07
N LYS A 68 2.39 -18.22 -16.81
CA LYS A 68 2.55 -18.31 -18.27
C LYS A 68 1.84 -17.19 -19.05
N LYS A 69 0.96 -16.41 -18.40
CA LYS A 69 0.28 -15.25 -18.98
C LYS A 69 0.88 -13.93 -18.49
N ALA A 70 2.04 -13.99 -17.83
CA ALA A 70 2.66 -12.87 -17.15
C ALA A 70 1.76 -12.23 -16.07
N GLU A 71 0.80 -12.99 -15.52
CA GLU A 71 0.04 -12.52 -14.36
C GLU A 71 0.84 -12.79 -13.09
N ILE A 72 0.88 -11.82 -12.18
CA ILE A 72 1.53 -11.97 -10.88
C ILE A 72 0.76 -12.98 -10.01
N GLN A 73 1.46 -13.94 -9.43
CA GLN A 73 0.92 -14.98 -8.56
C GLN A 73 1.80 -15.15 -7.32
N TRP A 74 1.23 -15.67 -6.24
CA TRP A 74 2.03 -16.14 -5.10
C TRP A 74 2.98 -17.27 -5.54
N LYS A 75 4.20 -17.26 -5.01
CA LYS A 75 5.15 -18.35 -5.18
C LYS A 75 4.66 -19.59 -4.43
N GLU A 76 4.87 -20.78 -5.02
CA GLU A 76 4.59 -22.05 -4.35
C GLU A 76 5.37 -22.15 -3.02
N GLY A 77 4.69 -22.57 -1.95
CA GLY A 77 5.29 -22.68 -0.62
C GLY A 77 5.36 -21.38 0.18
N ALA A 78 4.96 -20.23 -0.39
CA ALA A 78 5.01 -18.96 0.34
C ALA A 78 4.02 -18.92 1.52
N LYS A 79 2.96 -19.74 1.53
CA LYS A 79 1.94 -19.66 2.58
C LYS A 79 2.46 -20.18 3.91
N GLU A 80 3.38 -21.13 3.83
CA GLU A 80 4.07 -21.82 4.91
C GLU A 80 5.15 -20.96 5.56
N GLU A 81 5.61 -19.91 4.87
CA GLU A 81 6.60 -18.96 5.39
C GLU A 81 5.93 -17.91 6.30
N ASP A 82 6.60 -17.48 7.37
CA ASP A 82 6.07 -16.44 8.28
C ASP A 82 6.53 -15.06 7.84
N PHE A 83 5.66 -14.34 7.12
CA PHE A 83 5.93 -12.98 6.69
C PHE A 83 4.67 -12.12 6.61
N GLU A 84 4.87 -10.80 6.48
CA GLU A 84 3.86 -9.82 6.07
C GLU A 84 4.41 -8.93 4.95
N ILE A 85 3.56 -8.56 3.99
CA ILE A 85 3.84 -7.61 2.91
C ILE A 85 2.85 -6.46 3.05
N VAL A 86 3.35 -5.27 3.33
CA VAL A 86 2.54 -4.08 3.61
C VAL A 86 2.72 -3.07 2.49
N LEU A 87 1.63 -2.62 1.89
CA LEU A 87 1.65 -1.60 0.83
C LEU A 87 1.03 -0.33 1.38
N THR A 88 1.78 0.78 1.40
CA THR A 88 1.36 1.97 2.15
C THR A 88 0.30 2.85 1.47
N GLY A 89 -0.10 2.52 0.24
CA GLY A 89 -1.15 3.23 -0.50
C GLY A 89 -0.67 3.86 -1.79
N ASP A 90 -1.46 4.79 -2.32
CA ASP A 90 -1.22 5.51 -3.58
C ASP A 90 -1.04 4.56 -4.77
N TYR A 91 -2.01 3.66 -4.93
CA TYR A 91 -2.14 2.75 -6.07
C TYR A 91 -2.60 3.50 -7.32
N VAL A 92 -3.42 4.54 -7.12
CA VAL A 92 -4.10 5.27 -8.19
C VAL A 92 -3.45 6.61 -8.53
N ASP A 93 -4.02 7.26 -9.54
CA ASP A 93 -3.60 8.54 -10.11
C ASP A 93 -2.26 8.51 -10.81
N ARG A 94 -1.99 9.57 -11.58
CA ARG A 94 -0.78 9.78 -12.38
C ARG A 94 -0.53 8.79 -13.54
N GLY A 95 -0.43 7.49 -13.29
CA GLY A 95 -0.26 6.44 -14.31
C GLY A 95 -1.56 5.98 -14.98
N GLU A 96 -1.49 4.94 -15.82
CA GLU A 96 -2.59 4.43 -16.65
C GLU A 96 -3.40 3.31 -15.99
N ARG A 97 -2.81 2.62 -15.00
CA ARG A 97 -3.25 1.30 -14.54
C ARG A 97 -3.73 1.25 -13.09
N GLY A 98 -4.35 2.33 -12.61
CA GLY A 98 -4.74 2.45 -11.21
C GLY A 98 -5.78 1.40 -10.78
N LEU A 99 -6.80 1.16 -11.62
CA LEU A 99 -7.81 0.14 -11.34
C LEU A 99 -7.23 -1.27 -11.44
N THR A 100 -6.42 -1.54 -12.47
CA THR A 100 -5.75 -2.84 -12.68
C THR A 100 -4.90 -3.24 -11.48
N ILE A 101 -4.15 -2.30 -10.88
CA ILE A 101 -3.37 -2.55 -9.66
C ILE A 101 -4.27 -2.95 -8.49
N ILE A 102 -5.37 -2.23 -8.26
CA ILE A 102 -6.29 -2.54 -7.14
C ILE A 102 -6.98 -3.90 -7.35
N GLU A 103 -7.48 -4.18 -8.55
CA GLU A 103 -8.10 -5.48 -8.87
C GLU A 103 -7.11 -6.63 -8.67
N THR A 104 -5.84 -6.41 -9.02
CA THR A 104 -4.76 -7.37 -8.76
C THR A 104 -4.52 -7.57 -7.26
N LEU A 105 -4.51 -6.50 -6.46
CA LEU A 105 -4.37 -6.58 -5.01
C LEU A 105 -5.55 -7.32 -4.37
N MET A 106 -6.78 -7.03 -4.78
CA MET A 106 -7.98 -7.74 -4.33
C MET A 106 -7.87 -9.24 -4.63
N ARG A 107 -7.44 -9.60 -5.85
CA ARG A 107 -7.23 -11.01 -6.25
C ARG A 107 -6.15 -11.69 -5.41
N LEU A 108 -4.99 -11.08 -5.25
CA LEU A 108 -3.86 -11.64 -4.50
C LEU A 108 -4.17 -11.77 -3.00
N GLN A 109 -4.96 -10.85 -2.44
CA GLN A 109 -5.27 -10.85 -1.02
C GLN A 109 -6.27 -11.94 -0.61
N ARG A 110 -7.15 -12.40 -1.51
CA ARG A 110 -8.16 -13.44 -1.20
C ARG A 110 -7.49 -14.71 -0.65
N GLY A 111 -7.74 -15.02 0.62
CA GLY A 111 -7.16 -16.15 1.35
C GLY A 111 -5.72 -15.94 1.86
N TRP A 112 -5.25 -14.69 1.83
CA TRP A 112 -3.93 -14.19 2.27
C TRP A 112 -4.05 -12.86 3.04
N GLU A 113 -5.21 -12.61 3.65
CA GLU A 113 -5.55 -11.34 4.30
C GLU A 113 -4.61 -10.97 5.46
N ASP A 114 -3.97 -11.96 6.08
CA ASP A 114 -2.99 -11.80 7.16
C ASP A 114 -1.54 -11.59 6.65
N LYS A 115 -1.29 -11.83 5.35
CA LYS A 115 0.05 -11.75 4.75
C LYS A 115 0.20 -10.60 3.78
N LEU A 116 -0.86 -10.21 3.07
CA LEU A 116 -0.85 -9.06 2.16
C LEU A 116 -1.76 -7.97 2.71
N ILE A 117 -1.16 -6.83 3.07
CA ILE A 117 -1.82 -5.74 3.79
C ILE A 117 -1.80 -4.46 2.95
N PRO A 118 -2.74 -4.28 2.00
CA PRO A 118 -2.94 -3.02 1.32
C PRO A 118 -3.54 -1.98 2.27
N MET A 119 -2.96 -0.78 2.28
CA MET A 119 -3.38 0.35 3.10
C MET A 119 -3.91 1.50 2.24
N LEU A 120 -4.54 2.48 2.87
CA LEU A 120 -4.99 3.69 2.18
C LEU A 120 -3.88 4.73 2.08
N GLY A 121 -3.63 5.17 0.85
CA GLY A 121 -2.90 6.39 0.56
C GLY A 121 -3.82 7.60 0.51
N ASN A 122 -3.24 8.78 0.31
CA ASN A 122 -4.02 9.99 0.16
C ASN A 122 -4.73 10.06 -1.21
N HIS A 123 -4.24 9.34 -2.22
CA HIS A 123 -4.88 9.29 -3.52
C HIS A 123 -6.15 8.42 -3.51
N GLU A 124 -6.15 7.30 -2.79
CA GLU A 124 -7.38 6.54 -2.53
C GLU A 124 -8.34 7.35 -1.65
N GLU A 125 -7.82 8.07 -0.65
CA GLU A 125 -8.63 8.96 0.21
C GLU A 125 -9.42 9.98 -0.63
N PHE A 126 -8.83 10.57 -1.68
CA PHE A 126 -9.57 11.52 -2.52
C PHE A 126 -10.81 10.89 -3.17
N ILE A 127 -10.72 9.65 -3.64
CA ILE A 127 -11.86 8.91 -4.19
C ILE A 127 -12.93 8.74 -3.09
N LEU A 128 -12.52 8.31 -1.89
CA LEU A 128 -13.41 8.10 -0.74
C LEU A 128 -14.04 9.41 -0.21
N LEU A 129 -13.42 10.56 -0.48
CA LEU A 129 -13.91 11.89 -0.11
C LEU A 129 -14.67 12.60 -1.24
N LEU A 130 -15.29 11.83 -2.15
CA LEU A 130 -16.07 12.36 -3.27
C LEU A 130 -15.26 13.33 -4.14
N SER A 131 -13.96 13.08 -4.28
CA SER A 131 -13.06 13.81 -5.17
C SER A 131 -12.48 12.83 -6.19
N PRO A 132 -13.31 12.21 -7.05
CA PRO A 132 -12.88 11.17 -8.00
C PRO A 132 -11.99 11.72 -9.13
N ASP A 133 -11.75 13.03 -9.12
CA ASP A 133 -10.78 13.67 -9.99
C ASP A 133 -9.38 13.14 -9.72
N ARG A 134 -8.69 12.83 -10.81
CA ARG A 134 -7.28 12.51 -10.74
C ARG A 134 -6.46 13.70 -10.23
N ASN A 135 -5.54 13.43 -9.31
CA ASN A 135 -4.47 14.36 -9.00
C ASN A 135 -3.29 14.21 -9.97
N ALA A 136 -3.44 14.85 -11.14
CA ALA A 136 -2.50 14.82 -12.27
C ALA A 136 -2.35 13.44 -12.93
N GLY A 137 -1.65 13.41 -14.07
CA GLY A 137 -1.33 12.17 -14.78
C GLY A 137 -1.56 12.18 -16.27
N VAL A 138 -1.59 10.96 -16.81
CA VAL A 138 -2.00 10.66 -18.19
C VAL A 138 -3.40 11.17 -18.49
N SER A 139 -3.70 11.32 -19.78
CA SER A 139 -4.98 11.78 -20.27
C SER A 139 -6.10 10.78 -19.95
N ALA A 140 -7.34 11.27 -19.90
CA ALA A 140 -8.51 10.48 -19.50
C ALA A 140 -8.79 9.29 -20.42
N ASP A 141 -8.36 9.33 -21.69
CA ASP A 141 -8.48 8.24 -22.66
C ASP A 141 -7.50 7.08 -22.41
N LYS A 142 -6.43 7.31 -21.64
CA LYS A 142 -5.45 6.29 -21.26
C LYS A 142 -5.64 5.75 -19.84
N ASP A 143 -6.51 6.40 -19.06
CA ASP A 143 -6.84 5.96 -17.70
C ASP A 143 -7.73 4.72 -17.75
N ASP A 144 -7.31 3.63 -17.13
CA ASP A 144 -8.15 2.45 -16.95
C ASP A 144 -9.29 2.69 -15.94
N TRP A 145 -9.25 3.80 -15.20
CA TRP A 145 -10.30 4.20 -14.28
C TRP A 145 -10.74 5.66 -14.49
N PRO A 146 -11.49 5.98 -15.55
CA PRO A 146 -11.85 7.36 -15.86
C PRO A 146 -12.81 7.96 -14.82
N LEU A 147 -12.87 9.30 -14.76
CA LEU A 147 -13.68 10.09 -13.81
C LEU A 147 -15.10 9.55 -13.59
N ARG A 148 -15.80 9.21 -14.68
CA ARG A 148 -17.19 8.75 -14.62
C ARG A 148 -17.31 7.39 -13.96
N GLU A 149 -16.40 6.46 -14.27
CA GLU A 149 -16.37 5.15 -13.62
C GLU A 149 -15.91 5.25 -12.16
N ARG A 150 -14.94 6.12 -11.84
CA ARG A 150 -14.60 6.44 -10.44
C ARG A 150 -15.77 7.02 -9.67
N THR A 151 -16.55 7.89 -10.31
CA THR A 151 -17.74 8.48 -9.68
C THR A 151 -18.81 7.43 -9.40
N LYS A 152 -19.04 6.51 -10.34
CA LYS A 152 -19.93 5.35 -10.12
C LYS A 152 -19.49 4.56 -8.89
N GLY A 153 -18.22 4.15 -8.83
CA GLY A 153 -17.68 3.41 -7.69
C GLY A 153 -17.73 4.20 -6.38
N ALA A 154 -17.37 5.49 -6.39
CA ALA A 154 -17.45 6.39 -5.23
C ALA A 154 -18.87 6.56 -4.69
N LEU A 155 -19.88 6.39 -5.55
CA LEU A 155 -21.29 6.39 -5.22
C LEU A 155 -21.88 4.96 -5.14
N GLY A 156 -21.04 3.92 -5.10
CA GLY A 156 -21.49 2.56 -4.78
C GLY A 156 -22.24 1.84 -5.89
N VAL A 157 -22.18 2.36 -7.13
CA VAL A 157 -22.89 1.79 -8.28
C VAL A 157 -21.90 1.26 -9.32
N GLY A 158 -22.31 0.22 -10.05
CA GLY A 158 -21.57 -0.31 -11.20
C GLY A 158 -20.34 -1.15 -10.84
N LYS A 159 -19.53 -1.47 -11.86
CA LYS A 159 -18.46 -2.49 -11.74
C LYS A 159 -17.36 -2.15 -10.75
N THR A 160 -17.14 -0.86 -10.47
CA THR A 160 -16.09 -0.38 -9.57
C THR A 160 -16.60 -0.10 -8.16
N ALA A 161 -17.89 -0.36 -7.88
CA ALA A 161 -18.45 -0.25 -6.54
C ALA A 161 -17.76 -1.20 -5.55
N GLU A 162 -17.54 -2.46 -5.94
CA GLU A 162 -16.82 -3.45 -5.12
C GLU A 162 -15.39 -2.98 -4.81
N VAL A 163 -14.71 -2.38 -5.79
CA VAL A 163 -13.36 -1.84 -5.65
C VAL A 163 -13.32 -0.72 -4.61
N VAL A 164 -14.26 0.23 -4.68
CA VAL A 164 -14.33 1.34 -3.72
C VAL A 164 -14.79 0.88 -2.34
N ALA A 165 -15.71 -0.09 -2.27
CA ALA A 165 -16.08 -0.73 -1.00
C ALA A 165 -14.87 -1.40 -0.34
N TRP A 166 -14.09 -2.17 -1.10
CA TRP A 166 -12.86 -2.79 -0.64
C TRP A 166 -11.84 -1.76 -0.12
N LEU A 167 -11.70 -0.62 -0.81
CA LEU A 167 -10.85 0.49 -0.37
C LEU A 167 -11.31 1.06 0.99
N ARG A 168 -12.62 1.27 1.20
CA ARG A 168 -13.15 1.83 2.47
C ARG A 168 -12.80 1.00 3.71
N GLU A 169 -12.59 -0.30 3.52
CA GLU A 169 -12.22 -1.21 4.60
C GLU A 169 -10.73 -1.22 4.92
N ARG A 170 -9.88 -0.69 4.02
CA ARG A 170 -8.43 -0.78 4.16
C ARG A 170 -7.94 0.07 5.35
N PRO A 171 -6.94 -0.42 6.11
CA PRO A 171 -6.36 0.33 7.22
C PRO A 171 -5.63 1.59 6.73
N VAL A 172 -5.66 2.65 7.53
CA VAL A 172 -4.85 3.86 7.33
C VAL A 172 -3.50 3.79 8.07
N VAL A 173 -3.43 2.93 9.10
CA VAL A 173 -2.20 2.58 9.83
C VAL A 173 -2.17 1.08 10.12
N PHE A 174 -0.99 0.47 10.07
CA PHE A 174 -0.80 -0.95 10.39
C PHE A 174 0.42 -1.12 11.29
N VAL A 175 0.42 -2.13 12.16
CA VAL A 175 1.61 -2.52 12.93
C VAL A 175 1.87 -3.98 12.69
N SER A 176 3.05 -4.28 12.15
CA SER A 176 3.47 -5.64 11.82
C SER A 176 3.71 -6.49 13.06
N LYS A 177 3.80 -7.82 12.91
CA LYS A 177 4.20 -8.71 14.03
C LYS A 177 5.58 -8.36 14.60
N SER A 178 6.49 -7.84 13.79
CA SER A 178 7.79 -7.35 14.25
C SER A 178 7.72 -6.05 15.06
N GLY A 179 6.55 -5.39 15.13
CA GLY A 179 6.35 -4.15 15.89
C GLY A 179 6.70 -2.89 15.10
N VAL A 180 6.65 -2.94 13.77
CA VAL A 180 6.93 -1.82 12.87
C VAL A 180 5.63 -1.18 12.46
N LEU A 181 5.49 0.13 12.68
CA LEU A 181 4.31 0.87 12.23
C LEU A 181 4.46 1.27 10.76
N PHE A 182 3.47 0.92 9.96
CA PHE A 182 3.29 1.37 8.59
C PHE A 182 2.21 2.45 8.55
N ALA A 183 2.45 3.49 7.77
CA ALA A 183 1.49 4.55 7.49
C ALA A 183 1.85 5.22 6.16
N HIS A 184 0.86 5.80 5.47
CA HIS A 184 1.14 6.53 4.23
C HIS A 184 1.99 7.78 4.47
N GLY A 185 1.46 8.77 5.19
CA GLY A 185 2.20 10.01 5.51
C GLY A 185 3.00 9.97 6.82
N GLY A 186 2.67 9.02 7.71
CA GLY A 186 3.17 8.95 9.08
C GLY A 186 2.12 9.22 10.18
N LEU A 187 2.42 8.81 11.41
CA LEU A 187 1.52 9.00 12.56
C LEU A 187 2.04 10.10 13.48
N SER A 188 1.30 11.20 13.66
CA SER A 188 1.72 12.24 14.60
C SER A 188 1.51 11.85 16.07
N PRO A 189 2.32 12.41 17.00
CA PRO A 189 2.17 12.19 18.43
C PRO A 189 0.77 12.55 18.97
N ALA A 190 0.16 13.61 18.45
CA ALA A 190 -1.16 14.07 18.89
C ALA A 190 -2.27 13.07 18.58
N ILE A 191 -2.20 12.42 17.42
CA ILE A 191 -3.15 11.35 17.04
C ILE A 191 -2.92 10.13 17.91
N ALA A 192 -1.66 9.73 18.12
CA ALA A 192 -1.32 8.62 18.99
C ALA A 192 -1.87 8.84 20.41
N ASP A 193 -1.71 10.04 20.98
CA ASP A 193 -2.22 10.38 22.31
C ASP A 193 -3.75 10.28 22.39
N LYS A 194 -4.47 10.86 21.43
CA LYS A 194 -5.94 10.78 21.39
C LYS A 194 -6.43 9.34 21.23
N ALA A 195 -5.79 8.56 20.36
CA ALA A 195 -6.13 7.16 20.15
C ALA A 195 -5.90 6.34 21.43
N LEU A 196 -4.77 6.56 22.12
CA LEU A 196 -4.47 5.92 23.40
C LEU A 196 -5.47 6.30 24.49
N ALA A 197 -5.79 7.59 24.63
CA ALA A 197 -6.78 8.05 25.59
C ALA A 197 -8.14 7.37 25.36
N ARG A 198 -8.62 7.36 24.11
CA ARG A 198 -9.89 6.72 23.74
C ARG A 198 -9.88 5.20 23.91
N ALA A 199 -8.74 4.56 23.67
CA ALA A 199 -8.56 3.13 23.89
C ALA A 199 -8.65 2.79 25.40
N CYS A 200 -8.09 3.64 26.26
CA CYS A 200 -8.10 3.46 27.73
C CYS A 200 -9.46 3.75 28.38
N GLU A 201 -10.33 4.57 27.78
CA GLU A 201 -11.65 4.93 28.35
C GLU A 201 -12.56 3.71 28.60
N ASN A 202 -12.43 2.65 27.78
CA ASN A 202 -13.33 1.50 27.83
C ASN A 202 -12.67 0.23 28.38
N ARG A 203 -11.34 0.21 28.58
CA ARG A 203 -10.58 -0.99 28.96
C ARG A 203 -9.30 -0.61 29.70
N SER A 204 -8.97 -1.37 30.74
CA SER A 204 -7.61 -1.41 31.29
C SER A 204 -6.73 -2.25 30.36
N PHE A 205 -5.60 -1.70 29.91
CA PHE A 205 -4.57 -2.48 29.21
C PHE A 205 -3.53 -2.96 30.22
N ASP A 206 -3.40 -4.28 30.35
CA ASP A 206 -2.40 -4.95 31.19
C ASP A 206 -1.03 -5.05 30.49
N THR A 207 -0.98 -4.92 29.17
CA THR A 207 0.27 -4.98 28.39
C THR A 207 0.38 -3.84 27.37
N LEU A 208 1.62 -3.51 27.01
CA LEU A 208 1.94 -2.53 25.97
C LEU A 208 1.39 -2.95 24.61
N GLU A 209 1.43 -4.25 24.30
CA GLU A 209 0.89 -4.81 23.06
C GLU A 209 -0.63 -4.61 22.95
N LYS A 210 -1.40 -4.89 24.01
CA LYS A 210 -2.86 -4.66 23.99
C LYS A 210 -3.18 -3.16 23.87
N ARG A 211 -2.38 -2.30 24.51
CA ARG A 211 -2.50 -0.85 24.40
C ARG A 211 -2.25 -0.37 22.96
N GLN A 212 -1.19 -0.87 22.32
CA GLN A 212 -0.86 -0.61 20.92
C GLN A 212 -1.99 -1.05 20.00
N LYS A 213 -2.40 -2.33 20.07
CA LYS A 213 -3.51 -2.89 19.28
C LYS A 213 -4.81 -2.09 19.48
N GLY A 214 -5.09 -1.70 20.72
CA GLY A 214 -6.22 -0.83 21.05
C GLY A 214 -6.17 0.51 20.32
N ALA A 215 -5.06 1.24 20.42
CA ALA A 215 -4.91 2.55 19.77
C ALA A 215 -4.98 2.45 18.24
N ILE A 216 -4.29 1.48 17.63
CA ILE A 216 -4.30 1.25 16.17
C ILE A 216 -5.72 0.92 15.69
N SER A 217 -6.44 0.06 16.42
CA SER A 217 -7.84 -0.25 16.13
C SER A 217 -8.75 0.99 16.21
N ILE A 218 -8.54 1.88 17.19
CA ILE A 218 -9.27 3.16 17.25
C ILE A 218 -9.02 4.00 16.00
N ILE A 219 -7.75 4.15 15.59
CA ILE A 219 -7.39 4.99 14.43
C ILE A 219 -8.10 4.49 13.17
N ASN A 220 -7.94 3.19 12.85
CA ASN A 220 -8.54 2.61 11.65
C ASN A 220 -10.07 2.64 11.70
N ARG A 221 -10.70 2.28 12.82
CA ARG A 221 -12.17 2.32 12.96
C ARG A 221 -12.73 3.72 12.76
N VAL A 222 -12.05 4.74 13.29
CA VAL A 222 -12.49 6.14 13.17
C VAL A 222 -12.33 6.62 11.72
N ALA A 223 -11.29 6.18 11.01
CA ALA A 223 -11.10 6.46 9.59
C ALA A 223 -12.18 5.79 8.72
N ASN A 224 -12.40 4.49 8.87
CA ASN A 224 -13.42 3.75 8.10
C ASN A 224 -14.81 4.35 8.33
N ALA A 225 -15.17 4.62 9.59
CA ALA A 225 -16.45 5.27 9.90
C ALA A 225 -16.55 6.71 9.33
N HIS A 226 -15.44 7.39 9.08
CA HIS A 226 -15.46 8.67 8.38
C HIS A 226 -15.76 8.49 6.89
N TYR A 227 -15.14 7.53 6.22
CA TYR A 227 -15.38 7.27 4.81
C TYR A 227 -16.80 6.75 4.55
N GLU A 228 -17.34 5.88 5.41
CA GLU A 228 -18.74 5.46 5.34
C GLU A 228 -19.69 6.65 5.44
N ARG A 229 -19.51 7.53 6.44
CA ARG A 229 -20.33 8.74 6.56
C ARG A 229 -20.22 9.68 5.35
N MET A 230 -19.05 9.73 4.71
CA MET A 230 -18.84 10.53 3.50
C MET A 230 -19.54 9.92 2.30
N PHE A 231 -19.53 8.59 2.18
CA PHE A 231 -20.29 7.84 1.19
C PHE A 231 -21.80 8.09 1.34
N ASP A 232 -22.36 7.82 2.52
CA ASP A 232 -23.78 7.99 2.81
C ASP A 232 -24.25 9.41 2.50
N CYS A 233 -23.54 10.41 3.04
CA CYS A 233 -23.89 11.80 2.83
C CYS A 233 -23.72 12.23 1.36
N GLY A 234 -22.70 11.72 0.67
CA GLY A 234 -22.51 11.96 -0.76
C GLY A 234 -23.70 11.48 -1.57
N MET A 235 -24.13 10.25 -1.31
CA MET A 235 -25.29 9.65 -1.96
C MET A 235 -26.59 10.42 -1.63
N ASP A 236 -26.84 10.73 -0.36
CA ASP A 236 -27.99 11.52 0.08
C ASP A 236 -28.06 12.88 -0.64
N TYR A 237 -26.92 13.55 -0.80
CA TYR A 237 -26.84 14.81 -1.53
C TYR A 237 -27.22 14.64 -3.01
N VAL A 238 -26.76 13.56 -3.66
CA VAL A 238 -27.10 13.28 -5.07
C VAL A 238 -28.59 12.97 -5.23
N ILE A 239 -29.15 12.13 -4.35
CA ILE A 239 -30.58 11.79 -4.32
C ILE A 239 -31.42 13.06 -4.15
N GLN A 240 -31.08 13.90 -3.17
CA GLN A 240 -31.77 15.16 -2.92
C GLN A 240 -31.72 16.08 -4.14
N ALA A 241 -30.52 16.31 -4.69
CA ALA A 241 -30.34 17.18 -5.85
C ALA A 241 -31.11 16.68 -7.08
N ALA A 242 -31.25 15.36 -7.25
CA ALA A 242 -32.04 14.77 -8.32
C ALA A 242 -33.55 14.96 -8.11
N GLY A 243 -34.02 14.85 -6.87
CA GLY A 243 -35.39 15.17 -6.50
C GLY A 243 -35.72 16.66 -6.75
N ASP A 244 -34.81 17.55 -6.38
CA ASP A 244 -34.95 19.01 -6.59
C ASP A 244 -35.02 19.38 -8.08
N ASP A 245 -34.33 18.63 -8.94
CA ASP A 245 -34.41 18.77 -10.40
C ASP A 245 -35.68 18.11 -11.02
N GLY A 246 -36.58 17.58 -10.19
CA GLY A 246 -37.90 17.08 -10.61
C GLY A 246 -37.90 15.62 -11.08
N MET A 247 -36.91 14.82 -10.72
CA MET A 247 -36.87 13.39 -11.07
C MET A 247 -37.93 12.60 -10.27
N GLN A 248 -39.11 12.41 -10.88
CA GLN A 248 -40.25 11.72 -10.25
C GLN A 248 -39.92 10.30 -9.79
N GLU A 249 -39.13 9.56 -10.57
CA GLU A 249 -38.72 8.18 -10.25
C GLU A 249 -37.93 8.12 -8.93
N ILE A 250 -36.91 8.97 -8.78
CA ILE A 250 -36.07 9.04 -7.56
C ILE A 250 -36.93 9.44 -6.35
N THR A 251 -37.85 10.38 -6.52
CA THR A 251 -38.78 10.79 -5.46
C THR A 251 -39.67 9.61 -5.02
N GLN A 252 -40.25 8.89 -5.98
CA GLN A 252 -41.10 7.72 -5.70
C GLN A 252 -40.33 6.58 -5.03
N LEU A 253 -39.09 6.31 -5.46
CA LEU A 253 -38.23 5.31 -4.85
C LEU A 253 -37.87 5.70 -3.41
N SER A 254 -37.49 6.96 -3.17
CA SER A 254 -37.18 7.48 -1.83
C SER A 254 -38.38 7.37 -0.88
N ASP A 255 -39.59 7.70 -1.34
CA ASP A 255 -40.81 7.60 -0.52
C ASP A 255 -41.17 6.14 -0.21
N LYS A 256 -41.02 5.23 -1.18
CA LYS A 256 -41.22 3.78 -0.96
C LYS A 256 -40.22 3.23 0.05
N LEU A 257 -38.94 3.59 -0.08
CA LEU A 257 -37.89 3.17 0.83
C LEU A 257 -38.17 3.63 2.27
N LYS A 258 -38.54 4.91 2.47
CA LYS A 258 -38.94 5.44 3.79
C LYS A 258 -40.11 4.67 4.39
N LYS A 259 -41.13 4.38 3.58
CA LYS A 259 -42.28 3.60 4.03
C LYS A 259 -41.87 2.19 4.47
N LYS A 260 -41.00 1.52 3.70
CA LYS A 260 -40.51 0.17 4.01
C LYS A 260 -39.66 0.12 5.27
N ARG A 261 -38.76 1.08 5.48
CA ARG A 261 -38.00 1.22 6.72
C ARG A 261 -38.91 1.41 7.95
N MET A 262 -40.01 2.15 7.83
CA MET A 262 -41.01 2.26 8.90
C MET A 262 -41.73 0.94 9.18
N GLU A 263 -42.08 0.19 8.12
CA GLU A 263 -42.68 -1.16 8.26
C GLU A 263 -41.71 -2.12 8.96
N TRP A 264 -40.41 -2.05 8.66
CA TRP A 264 -39.36 -2.88 9.26
C TRP A 264 -39.19 -2.58 10.75
N VAL A 265 -39.11 -1.30 11.13
CA VAL A 265 -39.05 -0.91 12.56
C VAL A 265 -40.27 -1.42 13.33
N ALA A 266 -41.47 -1.33 12.74
CA ALA A 266 -42.68 -1.85 13.38
C ALA A 266 -42.66 -3.38 13.53
N ALA A 267 -42.14 -4.12 12.54
CA ALA A 267 -41.95 -5.57 12.64
C ALA A 267 -40.94 -5.94 13.75
N SER A 268 -39.88 -5.14 13.88
CA SER A 268 -38.87 -5.31 14.93
C SER A 268 -39.41 -5.08 16.33
N ASP A 269 -40.21 -4.03 16.52
CA ASP A 269 -40.89 -3.78 17.79
C ASP A 269 -41.90 -4.88 18.15
N GLU A 270 -42.45 -5.57 17.14
CA GLU A 270 -43.36 -6.71 17.29
C GLU A 270 -42.63 -8.06 17.50
N GLY A 271 -41.31 -8.11 17.26
CA GLY A 271 -40.52 -9.34 17.31
C GLY A 271 -40.85 -10.34 16.20
N ASP A 272 -41.29 -9.87 15.03
CA ASP A 272 -41.61 -10.70 13.86
C ASP A 272 -40.39 -10.87 12.95
N GLU A 273 -39.46 -11.74 13.35
CA GLU A 273 -38.18 -12.01 12.64
C GLU A 273 -38.40 -12.37 11.16
N SER A 274 -39.48 -13.10 10.85
CA SER A 274 -39.76 -13.53 9.47
C SER A 274 -40.10 -12.37 8.54
N LYS A 275 -40.79 -11.37 9.08
CA LYS A 275 -41.16 -10.16 8.35
C LYS A 275 -40.02 -9.15 8.33
N GLU A 276 -39.18 -9.11 9.35
CA GLU A 276 -37.94 -8.33 9.33
C GLU A 276 -37.05 -8.75 8.15
N GLU A 277 -36.79 -10.05 7.98
CA GLU A 277 -35.97 -10.58 6.89
C GLU A 277 -36.56 -10.25 5.52
N GLU A 278 -37.88 -10.45 5.31
CA GLU A 278 -38.54 -10.09 4.05
C GLU A 278 -38.46 -8.58 3.75
N LEU A 279 -38.60 -7.74 4.78
CA LEU A 279 -38.53 -6.28 4.63
C LEU A 279 -37.10 -5.80 4.42
N GLU A 280 -36.10 -6.45 4.98
CA GLU A 280 -34.67 -6.17 4.77
C GLU A 280 -34.30 -6.38 3.29
N ASP A 281 -34.65 -7.53 2.70
CA ASP A 281 -34.45 -7.79 1.27
C ASP A 281 -35.12 -6.73 0.37
N GLN A 282 -36.35 -6.31 0.72
CA GLN A 282 -37.07 -5.27 -0.03
C GLN A 282 -36.45 -3.88 0.13
N ILE A 283 -35.89 -3.58 1.29
CA ILE A 283 -35.18 -2.33 1.57
C ILE A 283 -33.90 -2.29 0.73
N ASP A 284 -33.12 -3.36 0.73
CA ASP A 284 -31.88 -3.48 -0.03
C ASP A 284 -32.13 -3.31 -1.55
N GLU A 285 -33.14 -3.98 -2.10
CA GLU A 285 -33.51 -3.81 -3.53
C GLU A 285 -33.90 -2.36 -3.85
N LEU A 286 -34.67 -1.71 -2.97
CA LEU A 286 -35.09 -0.32 -3.17
C LEU A 286 -33.92 0.66 -3.05
N GLU A 287 -32.97 0.39 -2.15
CA GLU A 287 -31.76 1.18 -1.98
C GLU A 287 -30.88 1.09 -3.21
N GLU A 288 -30.60 -0.12 -3.70
CA GLU A 288 -29.81 -0.34 -4.92
C GLU A 288 -30.44 0.42 -6.10
N ARG A 289 -31.75 0.25 -6.33
CA ARG A 289 -32.45 0.93 -7.43
C ARG A 289 -32.45 2.45 -7.29
N LEU A 290 -32.60 2.97 -6.07
CA LEU A 290 -32.56 4.41 -5.81
C LEU A 290 -31.15 4.97 -6.09
N GLN A 291 -30.11 4.28 -5.65
CA GLN A 291 -28.71 4.65 -5.90
C GLN A 291 -28.41 4.61 -7.41
N GLU A 292 -28.79 3.54 -8.10
CA GLU A 292 -28.61 3.42 -9.56
C GLU A 292 -29.29 4.56 -10.32
N ALA A 293 -30.54 4.89 -9.99
CA ALA A 293 -31.27 5.99 -10.61
C ALA A 293 -30.60 7.36 -10.35
N ALA A 294 -30.17 7.60 -9.11
CA ALA A 294 -29.48 8.83 -8.73
C ALA A 294 -28.12 8.99 -9.44
N VAL A 295 -27.34 7.91 -9.52
CA VAL A 295 -26.05 7.89 -10.23
C VAL A 295 -26.25 8.02 -11.74
N ALA A 296 -27.26 7.35 -12.32
CA ALA A 296 -27.58 7.50 -13.74
C ALA A 296 -27.94 8.96 -14.07
N TRP A 297 -28.65 9.65 -13.19
CA TRP A 297 -28.98 11.07 -13.35
C TRP A 297 -27.74 11.97 -13.27
N ILE A 298 -26.88 11.84 -12.26
CA ILE A 298 -25.72 12.74 -12.13
C ILE A 298 -24.73 12.57 -13.28
N LEU A 299 -24.61 11.35 -13.82
CA LEU A 299 -23.76 11.06 -14.97
C LEU A 299 -24.30 11.59 -16.30
N GLN A 300 -25.54 12.07 -16.39
CA GLN A 300 -25.99 12.76 -17.61
C GLN A 300 -25.38 14.16 -17.75
N ARG A 301 -24.82 14.70 -16.67
CA ARG A 301 -24.17 16.01 -16.65
C ARG A 301 -22.80 15.96 -17.30
N ASP A 302 -22.32 17.10 -17.79
CA ASP A 302 -20.93 17.23 -18.21
C ASP A 302 -19.95 17.10 -17.02
N ASP A 303 -18.68 16.90 -17.33
CA ASP A 303 -17.66 16.63 -16.31
C ASP A 303 -17.44 17.81 -15.35
N LEU A 304 -17.67 19.06 -15.79
CA LEU A 304 -17.53 20.23 -14.92
C LEU A 304 -18.68 20.31 -13.91
N ALA A 305 -19.90 20.08 -14.37
CA ALA A 305 -21.07 20.02 -13.52
C ALA A 305 -20.98 18.86 -12.52
N LEU A 306 -20.52 17.69 -12.97
CA LEU A 306 -20.26 16.53 -12.11
C LEU A 306 -19.30 16.88 -10.96
N ARG A 307 -18.12 17.44 -11.29
CA ARG A 307 -17.11 17.87 -10.30
C ARG A 307 -17.67 18.89 -9.33
N THR A 308 -18.40 19.88 -9.85
CA THR A 308 -19.00 20.94 -9.03
C THR A 308 -19.99 20.36 -8.02
N MET A 309 -20.80 19.39 -8.44
CA MET A 309 -21.75 18.74 -7.56
C MET A 309 -21.08 17.92 -6.47
N LEU A 310 -20.10 17.10 -6.82
CA LEU A 310 -19.36 16.29 -5.83
C LEU A 310 -18.58 17.17 -4.85
N ALA A 311 -17.99 18.27 -5.33
CA ALA A 311 -17.35 19.25 -4.46
C ALA A 311 -18.35 19.90 -3.49
N ARG A 312 -19.57 20.19 -3.93
CA ARG A 312 -20.65 20.69 -3.05
C ARG A 312 -21.07 19.63 -2.04
N ALA A 313 -21.30 18.39 -2.47
CA ALA A 313 -21.61 17.28 -1.59
C ALA A 313 -20.57 17.15 -0.48
N LYS A 314 -19.27 17.13 -0.86
CA LYS A 314 -18.15 17.10 0.09
C LYS A 314 -18.18 18.25 1.10
N MET A 315 -18.55 19.46 0.67
CA MET A 315 -18.64 20.64 1.56
C MET A 315 -19.85 20.62 2.49
N THR A 316 -20.97 20.04 2.05
CA THR A 316 -22.19 19.90 2.87
C THR A 316 -22.12 18.74 3.84
N CYS A 317 -21.35 17.70 3.49
CA CYS A 317 -21.14 16.57 4.38
C CYS A 317 -20.43 17.00 5.65
N PRO A 318 -20.73 16.33 6.79
CA PRO A 318 -20.16 16.67 8.07
C PRO A 318 -18.63 16.59 7.99
N SER A 319 -18.03 17.75 7.77
CA SER A 319 -16.59 17.96 7.68
C SER A 319 -15.92 17.96 9.04
N LYS A 320 -16.68 17.67 10.13
CA LYS A 320 -16.12 17.63 11.48
C LYS A 320 -14.93 16.69 11.41
N PRO A 321 -13.73 17.25 11.67
CA PRO A 321 -12.47 16.59 11.36
C PRO A 321 -12.54 15.25 12.05
N TRP A 322 -12.12 14.21 11.33
CA TRP A 322 -11.78 12.91 11.90
C TRP A 322 -11.53 13.07 13.40
N PRO A 323 -12.32 12.47 14.32
CA PRO A 323 -12.30 12.84 15.75
C PRO A 323 -10.90 12.92 16.37
N LEU A 324 -9.92 12.28 15.73
CA LEU A 324 -8.51 12.37 16.02
C LEU A 324 -7.79 13.57 15.38
N ALA A 325 -8.12 14.00 14.16
CA ALA A 325 -7.50 15.13 13.47
C ALA A 325 -7.38 16.39 14.35
N THR A 326 -6.23 17.03 14.24
CA THR A 326 -5.88 18.23 14.99
C THR A 326 -6.48 19.45 14.29
N ASN A 327 -6.95 20.44 15.04
CA ASN A 327 -7.32 21.72 14.46
C ASN A 327 -6.08 22.29 13.77
N GLY A 328 -6.17 22.63 12.48
CA GLY A 328 -5.05 23.03 11.61
C GLY A 328 -4.30 24.33 11.98
N LYS A 329 -4.35 24.75 13.24
CA LYS A 329 -3.45 25.74 13.82
C LYS A 329 -2.05 25.17 14.08
N ASP A 330 -1.94 23.86 14.28
CA ASP A 330 -0.65 23.19 14.36
C ASP A 330 -0.11 23.01 12.93
N HIS A 331 1.18 23.25 12.72
CA HIS A 331 1.84 23.30 11.40
C HIS A 331 1.81 22.00 10.57
N TYR A 332 0.99 21.01 10.93
CA TYR A 332 0.80 19.76 10.20
C TYR A 332 -0.34 19.92 9.21
N GLN A 333 -0.07 19.63 7.94
CA GLN A 333 -1.15 19.23 7.03
C GLN A 333 -1.54 17.83 7.46
N SER A 334 -2.46 17.71 8.41
CA SER A 334 -3.21 16.47 8.56
C SER A 334 -4.10 16.34 7.33
N HIS A 335 -4.07 15.18 6.65
CA HIS A 335 -5.15 14.81 5.75
C HIS A 335 -6.48 14.71 6.50
N ALA A 336 -7.60 14.49 5.81
CA ALA A 336 -8.90 14.47 6.49
C ALA A 336 -9.00 13.26 7.45
N ASN A 337 -8.71 12.04 6.98
CA ASN A 337 -7.46 11.36 7.24
C ASN A 337 -6.82 11.29 8.63
N GLY A 338 -6.30 12.45 9.06
CA GLY A 338 -5.25 12.74 10.04
C GLY A 338 -4.06 11.79 10.22
N VAL A 339 -3.81 10.87 9.30
CA VAL A 339 -2.42 10.48 9.01
C VAL A 339 -1.72 11.77 8.55
N THR A 340 -0.66 12.13 9.25
CA THR A 340 -0.01 13.44 9.07
C THR A 340 1.22 13.28 8.23
N TRP A 341 1.47 14.28 7.40
CA TRP A 341 2.76 14.41 6.73
C TRP A 341 3.80 14.84 7.74
N TRP A 342 4.90 14.10 7.81
CA TRP A 342 6.16 14.66 8.31
C TRP A 342 6.64 15.72 7.30
N ARG A 343 6.09 16.94 7.36
CA ARG A 343 6.32 18.02 6.39
C ARG A 343 7.79 18.33 6.14
N GLY A 344 8.67 18.10 7.12
CA GLY A 344 10.11 18.29 6.96
C GLY A 344 10.76 17.30 6.00
N LEU A 345 10.30 16.05 6.00
CA LEU A 345 10.90 14.96 5.23
C LEU A 345 10.53 15.04 3.74
N GLY A 346 9.27 15.29 3.42
CA GLY A 346 8.81 15.42 2.02
C GLY A 346 9.25 16.69 1.30
N ARG A 347 9.94 17.63 1.98
CA ARG A 347 10.50 18.85 1.34
C ARG A 347 12.03 18.85 1.31
N LEU A 348 12.67 17.91 2.00
CA LEU A 348 14.12 17.83 2.11
C LEU A 348 14.80 17.70 0.74
N PRO A 349 14.36 16.79 -0.15
CA PRO A 349 15.00 16.61 -1.46
C PRO A 349 14.91 17.86 -2.34
N LYS A 350 13.78 18.56 -2.29
CA LYS A 350 13.57 19.81 -3.05
C LYS A 350 14.49 20.92 -2.58
N ARG A 351 14.66 21.09 -1.26
CA ARG A 351 15.57 22.09 -0.67
C ARG A 351 17.04 21.79 -0.98
N LEU A 352 17.43 20.52 -1.03
CA LEU A 352 18.76 20.09 -1.46
C LEU A 352 19.03 20.42 -2.95
N LYS A 353 18.04 20.21 -3.83
CA LYS A 353 18.15 20.48 -5.28
C LYS A 353 18.19 21.98 -5.63
N GLU A 354 17.51 22.85 -4.87
CA GLU A 354 17.27 24.25 -5.26
C GLU A 354 18.35 25.28 -4.87
N ASN A 355 19.36 24.96 -4.04
CA ASN A 355 20.29 26.01 -3.55
C ASN A 355 21.74 25.57 -3.30
N LYS A 356 22.68 26.10 -4.10
CA LYS A 356 24.14 25.89 -3.95
C LYS A 356 24.79 26.65 -2.79
N SER A 357 24.06 27.49 -2.04
CA SER A 357 24.60 28.21 -0.86
C SER A 357 24.48 27.35 0.41
N GLN A 358 25.36 26.35 0.49
CA GLN A 358 25.27 25.15 1.35
C GLN A 358 25.00 25.39 2.86
N LYS A 359 25.51 26.44 3.50
CA LYS A 359 25.66 26.45 4.98
C LYS A 359 24.40 26.76 5.81
N PHE A 360 23.47 27.59 5.32
CA PHE A 360 22.27 27.98 6.08
C PHE A 360 21.13 26.96 5.96
N VAL A 361 21.08 26.20 4.86
CA VAL A 361 20.05 25.18 4.61
C VAL A 361 20.26 23.97 5.52
N PHE A 362 21.51 23.51 5.69
CA PHE A 362 21.82 22.37 6.57
C PHE A 362 21.37 22.59 8.02
N ARG A 363 21.63 23.77 8.62
CA ARG A 363 21.16 24.07 9.99
C ARG A 363 19.64 24.05 10.14
N GLY A 364 18.91 24.40 9.08
CA GLY A 364 17.45 24.28 9.06
C GLY A 364 16.99 22.83 8.94
N MET A 365 17.71 22.03 8.15
CA MET A 365 17.48 20.60 7.98
C MET A 365 17.73 19.83 9.27
N ASP A 366 18.84 20.07 9.98
CA ASP A 366 19.16 19.40 11.23
C ASP A 366 18.04 19.60 12.27
N ARG A 367 17.51 20.82 12.37
CA ARG A 367 16.40 21.13 13.29
C ARG A 367 15.10 20.45 12.88
N GLU A 368 14.77 20.41 11.59
CA GLU A 368 13.57 19.72 11.11
C GLU A 368 13.70 18.20 11.27
N LEU A 369 14.89 17.64 11.04
CA LEU A 369 15.21 16.24 11.23
C LEU A 369 15.14 15.86 12.72
N GLU A 370 15.81 16.60 13.60
CA GLU A 370 15.77 16.42 15.05
C GLU A 370 14.33 16.48 15.58
N LYS A 371 13.55 17.47 15.14
CA LYS A 371 12.14 17.58 15.48
C LYS A 371 11.36 16.35 15.02
N THR A 372 11.51 15.95 13.76
CA THR A 372 10.79 14.82 13.18
C THR A 372 11.15 13.52 13.91
N CYS A 373 12.44 13.28 14.15
CA CYS A 373 12.90 12.09 14.86
C CYS A 373 12.50 12.09 16.34
N GLY A 374 12.41 13.26 16.97
CA GLY A 374 11.82 13.39 18.31
C GLY A 374 10.35 13.00 18.35
N GLU A 375 9.58 13.35 17.31
CA GLU A 375 8.17 12.98 17.20
C GLU A 375 7.98 11.49 16.88
N VAL A 376 8.77 10.94 15.96
CA VAL A 376 8.82 9.49 15.68
C VAL A 376 9.15 8.72 16.97
N LYS A 377 10.19 9.14 17.69
CA LYS A 377 10.58 8.55 18.98
C LYS A 377 9.43 8.60 19.97
N SER A 378 8.77 9.76 20.09
CA SER A 378 7.63 9.92 20.99
C SER A 378 6.50 8.94 20.67
N VAL A 379 6.16 8.77 19.39
CA VAL A 379 5.14 7.81 18.94
C VAL A 379 5.57 6.38 19.23
N ASN A 380 6.83 6.04 18.96
CA ASN A 380 7.36 4.70 19.18
C ASN A 380 7.37 4.33 20.67
N GLU A 381 7.79 5.23 21.55
CA GLU A 381 7.75 5.02 23.00
C GLU A 381 6.32 4.87 23.53
N LYS A 382 5.39 5.72 23.06
CA LYS A 382 3.98 5.69 23.49
C LYS A 382 3.26 4.41 23.08
N LEU A 383 3.55 3.91 21.88
CA LEU A 383 2.91 2.75 21.29
C LEU A 383 3.72 1.46 21.43
N GLY A 384 4.94 1.51 21.97
CA GLY A 384 5.81 0.33 22.06
C GLY A 384 6.26 -0.21 20.70
N LEU A 385 6.55 0.68 19.75
CA LEU A 385 6.98 0.31 18.41
C LEU A 385 8.50 0.14 18.35
N LYS A 386 8.97 -0.74 17.47
CA LYS A 386 10.39 -0.92 17.17
C LYS A 386 10.90 0.03 16.09
N GLY A 387 10.01 0.51 15.22
CA GLY A 387 10.33 1.42 14.13
C GLY A 387 9.09 1.86 13.36
N GLN A 388 9.27 2.72 12.37
CA GLN A 388 8.22 3.15 11.45
C GLN A 388 8.69 3.02 10.00
N ALA A 389 7.77 2.68 9.10
CA ALA A 389 7.96 2.71 7.66
C ALA A 389 6.84 3.58 7.06
N VAL A 390 7.22 4.60 6.30
CA VAL A 390 6.29 5.60 5.77
C VAL A 390 6.35 5.67 4.26
N GLY A 391 5.17 5.69 3.64
CA GLY A 391 5.00 5.98 2.22
C GLY A 391 5.14 7.46 1.90
N HIS A 392 4.67 7.84 0.71
CA HIS A 392 4.49 9.22 0.28
C HIS A 392 5.64 10.17 0.58
N THR A 393 6.86 9.76 0.26
CA THR A 393 8.01 10.62 0.40
C THR A 393 8.38 11.21 -0.96
N THR A 394 9.16 12.28 -1.00
CA THR A 394 9.66 12.79 -2.29
C THR A 394 11.08 12.31 -2.53
N TRP A 395 11.47 11.21 -1.88
CA TRP A 395 12.82 10.67 -1.98
C TRP A 395 12.93 9.80 -3.21
N ASP A 396 14.08 9.89 -3.86
CA ASP A 396 14.44 9.01 -4.96
C ASP A 396 15.03 7.67 -4.42
N TRP A 397 15.07 7.49 -3.09
CA TRP A 397 15.67 6.31 -2.42
C TRP A 397 14.92 5.93 -1.13
N MET A 398 14.93 4.64 -0.79
CA MET A 398 14.61 4.18 0.56
C MET A 398 15.76 4.54 1.51
N ILE A 399 15.45 5.30 2.57
CA ILE A 399 16.44 5.90 3.47
C ILE A 399 15.93 5.75 4.90
N ASP A 400 16.83 5.47 5.85
CA ASP A 400 16.54 5.61 7.28
C ASP A 400 16.69 7.09 7.70
N LEU A 401 15.55 7.68 8.04
CA LEU A 401 15.41 9.09 8.35
C LEU A 401 15.88 9.41 9.77
N CYS A 402 15.92 8.44 10.68
CA CYS A 402 16.21 8.66 12.10
C CYS A 402 17.32 7.78 12.66
N PHE A 403 18.24 7.34 11.78
CA PHE A 403 19.39 6.53 12.14
C PHE A 403 20.16 7.11 13.34
N GLY A 404 20.47 6.27 14.33
CA GLY A 404 21.27 6.64 15.50
C GLY A 404 20.59 7.54 16.56
N GLN A 405 19.33 7.94 16.37
CA GLN A 405 18.64 8.88 17.30
C GLN A 405 17.91 8.18 18.46
N GLY A 406 18.03 6.85 18.59
CA GLY A 406 17.33 6.05 19.61
C GLY A 406 15.80 6.02 19.44
N ALA A 407 15.30 6.48 18.29
CA ALA A 407 13.88 6.45 17.93
C ALA A 407 13.42 5.07 17.42
N GLY A 408 14.36 4.18 17.07
CA GLY A 408 14.11 3.10 16.12
C GLY A 408 14.20 3.61 14.67
N PRO A 409 14.37 2.74 13.67
CA PRO A 409 14.45 3.15 12.28
C PRO A 409 13.14 3.79 11.83
N ALA A 410 13.26 4.85 11.01
CA ALA A 410 12.14 5.57 10.42
C ALA A 410 12.34 5.61 8.91
N VAL A 411 11.78 4.64 8.20
CA VAL A 411 12.17 4.35 6.82
C VAL A 411 11.20 4.96 5.83
N SER A 412 11.74 5.66 4.84
CA SER A 412 10.98 6.06 3.64
C SER A 412 10.82 4.87 2.70
N LEU A 413 9.59 4.57 2.27
CA LEU A 413 9.29 3.50 1.30
C LEU A 413 9.12 4.00 -0.14
N ASP A 414 8.86 5.29 -0.32
CA ASP A 414 8.52 5.84 -1.63
C ASP A 414 9.77 6.06 -2.48
N VAL A 415 9.71 5.60 -3.74
CA VAL A 415 10.62 5.95 -4.84
C VAL A 415 9.87 6.16 -6.15
N SER A 416 8.65 6.67 -6.03
CA SER A 416 7.78 6.90 -7.17
C SER A 416 8.48 7.75 -8.24
N PRO A 417 8.28 7.43 -9.53
CA PRO A 417 8.73 8.23 -10.66
C PRO A 417 7.94 9.55 -10.81
N LYS A 418 7.82 10.34 -9.74
CA LYS A 418 7.15 11.67 -9.72
C LYS A 418 7.75 12.64 -10.75
N GLU A 419 8.99 12.41 -11.19
CA GLU A 419 9.65 13.16 -12.26
C GLU A 419 9.06 12.87 -13.64
N CYS A 420 8.69 11.63 -13.96
CA CYS A 420 8.10 11.24 -15.24
C CYS A 420 6.75 11.96 -15.47
N THR A 421 5.93 12.05 -14.43
CA THR A 421 4.60 12.67 -14.50
C THR A 421 4.61 14.20 -14.56
N LYS A 422 5.73 14.86 -14.23
CA LYS A 422 5.89 16.30 -14.45
C LYS A 422 6.25 16.65 -15.90
N ARG A 423 6.99 15.80 -16.60
CA ARG A 423 7.48 16.07 -17.97
C ARG A 423 6.44 15.86 -19.06
N GLY A 424 5.45 14.99 -18.83
CA GLY A 424 4.28 14.86 -19.70
C GLY A 424 3.41 16.13 -19.83
N LYS A 425 3.66 17.18 -19.03
CA LYS A 425 3.01 18.50 -19.19
C LYS A 425 3.72 19.42 -20.19
N MET A 426 4.91 19.08 -20.68
CA MET A 426 5.68 19.92 -21.60
C MET A 426 6.33 19.08 -22.70
N ASN A 427 5.60 18.81 -23.79
CA ASN A 427 6.11 18.41 -25.11
C ASN A 427 7.03 17.17 -25.23
N ASP A 428 7.40 16.48 -24.15
CA ASP A 428 8.14 15.23 -24.24
C ASP A 428 7.20 14.10 -24.64
N SER A 429 7.63 13.27 -25.60
CA SER A 429 6.86 12.13 -26.09
C SER A 429 6.52 11.18 -24.94
N ASP A 430 5.38 10.49 -25.06
CA ASP A 430 4.94 9.42 -24.15
C ASP A 430 6.04 8.38 -23.81
N GLU A 431 7.10 8.31 -24.61
CA GLU A 431 8.27 7.43 -24.46
C GLU A 431 9.15 7.78 -23.25
N ALA A 432 9.23 9.04 -22.82
CA ALA A 432 10.15 9.48 -21.77
C ALA A 432 9.84 8.91 -20.38
N CYS A 433 8.64 8.32 -20.22
CA CYS A 433 8.12 7.87 -18.94
C CYS A 433 7.88 6.35 -18.86
N GLY A 434 8.21 5.57 -19.90
CA GLY A 434 8.11 4.10 -19.86
C GLY A 434 6.69 3.50 -19.76
N PHE A 435 5.64 4.33 -19.65
CA PHE A 435 4.28 3.87 -19.32
C PHE A 435 3.49 3.16 -20.44
N LYS A 436 3.98 3.03 -21.68
CA LYS A 436 3.20 2.29 -22.69
C LYS A 436 3.11 0.80 -22.32
N LYS A 437 1.94 0.20 -22.53
CA LYS A 437 1.74 -1.26 -22.52
C LYS A 437 2.70 -1.95 -23.50
N ASP A 438 2.86 -1.35 -24.68
CA ASP A 438 3.84 -1.77 -25.67
C ASP A 438 5.27 -1.71 -25.13
N THR A 439 5.59 -0.87 -24.13
CA THR A 439 6.93 -0.91 -23.53
C THR A 439 7.11 -2.11 -22.64
N PHE A 440 6.09 -2.63 -21.94
CA PHE A 440 6.24 -3.86 -21.15
C PHE A 440 6.31 -5.09 -22.05
N ASP A 441 5.42 -5.18 -23.05
CA ASP A 441 5.43 -6.26 -24.04
C ASP A 441 6.68 -6.16 -24.96
N LYS A 442 7.07 -4.97 -25.43
CA LYS A 442 8.38 -4.75 -26.10
C LYS A 442 9.58 -4.77 -25.14
N HIS A 443 9.40 -4.76 -23.83
CA HIS A 443 10.51 -4.93 -22.87
C HIS A 443 10.81 -6.40 -22.70
N LEU A 444 9.75 -7.24 -22.68
CA LEU A 444 9.87 -8.68 -22.85
C LEU A 444 10.45 -9.02 -24.24
N ASP A 445 10.06 -8.30 -25.30
CA ASP A 445 10.41 -8.67 -26.68
C ASP A 445 11.60 -7.92 -27.34
N ASN A 446 12.03 -6.72 -26.91
CA ASN A 446 12.96 -5.85 -27.67
C ASN A 446 14.05 -5.10 -26.86
N HIS A 447 14.21 -5.36 -25.56
CA HIS A 447 15.41 -4.98 -24.76
C HIS A 447 15.87 -3.50 -24.76
N GLU A 448 15.02 -2.52 -25.09
CA GLU A 448 15.39 -1.11 -24.96
C GLU A 448 15.35 -0.66 -23.48
N SER A 449 16.48 -0.22 -22.95
CA SER A 449 16.57 0.36 -21.61
C SER A 449 15.79 1.68 -21.56
N THR A 450 14.74 1.76 -20.75
CA THR A 450 14.04 3.03 -20.52
C THR A 450 14.81 3.90 -19.52
N SER A 451 14.62 5.22 -19.57
CA SER A 451 15.22 6.20 -18.65
C SER A 451 14.89 5.93 -17.16
N MET A 452 13.82 5.17 -16.88
CA MET A 452 13.43 4.69 -15.55
C MET A 452 14.39 3.65 -14.96
N GLN A 453 15.28 3.03 -15.76
CA GLN A 453 16.27 2.07 -15.27
C GLN A 453 17.60 2.71 -14.85
N THR A 454 17.68 4.05 -14.79
CA THR A 454 18.75 4.68 -14.02
C THR A 454 18.60 4.23 -12.56
N LYS A 455 19.71 3.88 -11.87
CA LYS A 455 19.77 3.26 -10.52
C LYS A 455 18.86 3.88 -9.44
N ASN A 456 18.35 5.09 -9.69
CA ASN A 456 17.58 5.91 -8.77
C ASN A 456 16.07 5.62 -8.81
N PHE A 457 15.54 4.85 -9.77
CA PHE A 457 14.10 4.59 -9.89
C PHE A 457 13.75 3.10 -10.02
N ALA A 458 14.68 2.22 -9.67
CA ALA A 458 14.42 0.78 -9.69
C ALA A 458 13.35 0.40 -8.65
N ALA A 459 12.45 -0.48 -9.06
CA ALA A 459 11.49 -1.11 -8.15
C ALA A 459 12.21 -1.79 -7.00
N GLN A 460 11.76 -1.51 -5.78
CA GLN A 460 12.39 -1.99 -4.56
C GLN A 460 11.36 -2.26 -3.47
N SER A 461 11.69 -3.18 -2.59
CA SER A 461 10.98 -3.41 -1.34
C SER A 461 11.84 -3.05 -0.16
N PHE A 462 11.21 -2.52 0.87
CA PHE A 462 11.75 -2.56 2.21
C PHE A 462 11.68 -3.98 2.73
N HIS A 463 12.72 -4.44 3.42
CA HIS A 463 12.78 -5.74 4.05
C HIS A 463 13.32 -5.62 5.46
N TRP A 464 12.65 -6.24 6.42
CA TRP A 464 13.11 -6.29 7.80
C TRP A 464 12.83 -7.67 8.40
N ARG A 465 13.90 -8.36 8.79
CA ARG A 465 13.85 -9.59 9.58
C ARG A 465 13.80 -9.31 11.07
N GLU A 466 13.08 -10.14 11.82
CA GLU A 466 13.10 -10.04 13.28
C GLU A 466 14.53 -10.09 13.84
N GLY A 467 14.92 -9.05 14.58
CA GLY A 467 16.28 -8.90 15.14
C GLY A 467 17.35 -8.42 14.14
N GLY A 468 17.01 -8.27 12.86
CA GLY A 468 17.89 -7.74 11.82
C GLY A 468 17.86 -6.22 11.70
N ALA A 469 18.75 -5.69 10.85
CA ALA A 469 18.69 -4.31 10.38
C ALA A 469 17.71 -4.20 9.20
N PRO A 470 17.09 -3.02 8.99
CA PRO A 470 16.30 -2.77 7.81
C PRO A 470 17.16 -2.74 6.54
N GLU A 471 16.64 -3.33 5.48
CA GLU A 471 17.29 -3.45 4.18
C GLU A 471 16.35 -2.93 3.07
N ARG A 472 16.93 -2.54 1.95
CA ARG A 472 16.22 -2.38 0.68
C ARG A 472 16.59 -3.52 -0.25
N CYS A 473 15.58 -4.20 -0.79
CA CYS A 473 15.76 -5.29 -1.74
C CYS A 473 15.39 -4.81 -3.13
N LEU A 474 16.26 -5.11 -4.09
CA LEU A 474 16.11 -4.79 -5.50
C LEU A 474 15.99 -6.08 -6.28
N LEU A 475 15.24 -6.04 -7.38
CA LEU A 475 15.44 -7.04 -8.42
C LEU A 475 16.83 -6.80 -8.95
N GLN A 476 17.60 -7.86 -9.06
CA GLN A 476 18.77 -7.83 -9.92
C GLN A 476 18.30 -7.71 -11.37
N PRO A 477 18.85 -6.76 -12.11
CA PRO A 477 19.31 -7.08 -13.46
C PRO A 477 20.85 -7.28 -13.54
N TYR A 478 21.55 -7.44 -12.40
CA TYR A 478 22.77 -6.64 -12.16
C TYR A 478 23.99 -7.39 -11.58
N ALA A 479 24.27 -8.62 -12.04
CA ALA A 479 25.66 -9.07 -12.01
C ALA A 479 26.41 -8.23 -13.06
N GLN A 480 27.51 -7.60 -12.67
CA GLN A 480 28.37 -6.78 -13.53
C GLN A 480 28.50 -7.39 -14.94
N ILE A 481 27.85 -6.79 -15.93
CA ILE A 481 28.30 -6.97 -17.31
C ILE A 481 29.58 -6.14 -17.41
N ASP A 482 30.69 -6.85 -17.54
CA ASP A 482 32.00 -6.29 -17.85
C ASP A 482 31.90 -5.63 -19.23
N TRP A 483 31.80 -4.29 -19.25
CA TRP A 483 31.59 -3.51 -20.48
C TRP A 483 32.72 -3.75 -21.50
N ASP A 484 33.91 -4.15 -21.05
CA ASP A 484 35.06 -4.47 -21.90
C ASP A 484 34.89 -5.81 -22.66
N GLN A 485 33.91 -6.64 -22.30
CA GLN A 485 33.60 -7.89 -23.01
C GLN A 485 32.59 -7.72 -24.16
N ILE A 486 31.92 -6.57 -24.25
CA ILE A 486 30.94 -6.27 -25.31
C ILE A 486 31.64 -5.80 -26.61
N GLU A 487 32.84 -5.21 -26.54
CA GLU A 487 33.54 -4.71 -27.73
C GLU A 487 34.16 -5.82 -28.61
N ASN A 488 34.21 -7.07 -28.15
CA ASN A 488 34.83 -8.18 -28.88
C ASN A 488 33.82 -9.19 -29.49
N GLY A 489 32.67 -8.70 -29.97
CA GLY A 489 31.90 -9.40 -31.00
C GLY A 489 31.03 -10.56 -30.53
N ALA A 490 30.68 -10.62 -29.25
CA ALA A 490 29.54 -11.43 -28.82
C ALA A 490 28.26 -10.61 -29.03
N ARG A 491 27.49 -10.94 -30.07
CA ARG A 491 26.07 -10.60 -30.09
C ARG A 491 25.44 -11.24 -28.87
N LEU A 492 24.79 -10.42 -28.04
CA LEU A 492 23.77 -10.90 -27.12
C LEU A 492 22.68 -11.52 -28.00
N ASP A 493 22.49 -12.83 -27.89
CA ASP A 493 21.34 -13.50 -28.53
C ASP A 493 20.05 -12.86 -28.00
N ASP A 494 19.12 -12.62 -28.91
CA ASP A 494 17.93 -11.76 -28.82
C ASP A 494 16.80 -12.27 -27.88
N ASP A 495 17.12 -13.15 -26.92
CA ASP A 495 16.12 -13.88 -26.11
C ASP A 495 16.37 -13.73 -24.60
N PHE A 496 16.11 -12.55 -24.03
CA PHE A 496 15.82 -12.44 -22.59
C PHE A 496 14.30 -12.52 -22.38
N GLU A 497 13.70 -13.68 -22.67
CA GLU A 497 12.48 -14.06 -21.98
C GLU A 497 12.80 -13.98 -20.48
N ILE A 498 11.97 -13.29 -19.68
CA ILE A 498 11.87 -13.68 -18.28
C ILE A 498 11.39 -15.13 -18.38
N GLU A 499 12.33 -16.07 -18.34
CA GLU A 499 12.01 -17.48 -18.21
C GLU A 499 11.18 -17.51 -16.92
N THR A 500 9.86 -17.61 -17.06
CA THR A 500 8.95 -17.66 -15.90
C THR A 500 9.28 -18.85 -15.00
N SER A 501 10.15 -19.75 -15.47
CA SER A 501 10.75 -20.87 -14.75
C SER A 501 12.04 -20.55 -13.99
N LYS A 502 12.74 -19.44 -14.23
CA LYS A 502 14.01 -19.09 -13.54
C LYS A 502 13.75 -18.17 -12.35
N PRO A 503 14.37 -18.44 -11.19
CA PRO A 503 14.24 -17.57 -10.03
C PRO A 503 14.87 -16.21 -10.32
N VAL A 504 14.11 -15.14 -10.10
CA VAL A 504 14.62 -13.77 -10.16
C VAL A 504 15.60 -13.58 -9.01
N ALA A 505 16.83 -13.15 -9.30
CA ALA A 505 17.80 -12.85 -8.26
C ALA A 505 17.38 -11.57 -7.52
N ILE A 506 17.42 -11.62 -6.19
CA ILE A 506 17.06 -10.50 -5.31
C ILE A 506 18.31 -10.18 -4.50
N GLU A 507 18.70 -8.91 -4.52
CA GLU A 507 19.79 -8.41 -3.69
C GLU A 507 19.25 -7.39 -2.70
N CYS A 508 19.58 -7.63 -1.43
CA CYS A 508 19.21 -6.74 -0.34
C CYS A 508 20.45 -6.00 0.16
N PHE A 509 20.31 -4.70 0.34
CA PHE A 509 21.35 -3.80 0.79
C PHE A 509 20.91 -3.13 2.09
N PRO A 510 21.82 -2.88 3.05
CA PRO A 510 21.51 -2.04 4.20
C PRO A 510 20.99 -0.67 3.75
N LEU A 511 20.04 -0.11 4.51
CA LEU A 511 19.60 1.26 4.27
C LEU A 511 20.72 2.26 4.54
N ILE A 512 20.83 3.25 3.66
CA ILE A 512 21.71 4.40 3.85
C ILE A 512 20.98 5.37 4.79
N SER A 513 21.70 5.97 5.73
CA SER A 513 21.15 7.04 6.58
C SER A 513 21.07 8.38 5.84
N VAL A 514 20.15 9.27 6.23
CA VAL A 514 20.10 10.64 5.69
C VAL A 514 21.45 11.36 5.86
N GLN A 515 22.15 11.12 6.97
CA GLN A 515 23.44 11.73 7.23
C GLN A 515 24.51 11.26 6.24
N GLU A 516 24.64 9.95 6.02
CA GLU A 516 25.59 9.40 5.03
C GLU A 516 25.26 9.87 3.62
N LEU A 517 23.97 9.96 3.26
CA LEU A 517 23.55 10.49 1.97
C LEU A 517 23.93 11.98 1.81
N VAL A 518 23.74 12.77 2.86
CA VAL A 518 24.12 14.19 2.87
C VAL A 518 25.64 14.36 2.81
N GLU A 519 26.42 13.50 3.46
CA GLU A 519 27.88 13.53 3.42
C GLU A 519 28.44 13.11 2.05
N ALA A 520 27.71 12.27 1.30
CA ALA A 520 28.10 11.81 -0.03
C ALA A 520 27.80 12.83 -1.16
N LEU A 521 26.81 13.71 -0.97
CA LEU A 521 26.37 14.74 -1.94
C LEU A 521 27.14 16.05 -1.78
#